data_AF-A0A3P1CCE6-F1
#
_entry.id   AF-A0A3P1CCE6-F1
#
_cell.length_a   1.000
_cell.length_b   1.000
_cell.length_c   1.000
_cell.angle_alpha   90.00
_cell.angle_beta   90.00
_cell.angle_gamma   90.00
#
_symmetry.space_group_name_H-M   'P 1'
#
loop_
_entity.id
_entity.type
_entity.pdbx_description
1 polymer ?
#
loop_
_entity_poly.entity_id
_entity_poly.type
_entity_poly.pdbx_seq_one_letter_code
_entity_poly.pdbx_strand_id
1 'polypeptide(L)'
;MKIWKSFLAIVVLYLLTFTDTFAQCAMCRGTVESTMSNGRNHVAVGLNTGILYLLVTPYLLVAIIIFLWLRTSKKEHGKRLAIASRVKGAMS
;
A
#
# COMPACT_ATOMS: atom_id res chain seq x y z
N MET A 1 4.88 -29.80 31.37
CA MET A 1 6.07 -29.00 31.77
C MET A 1 7.06 -28.68 30.63
N LYS A 2 7.29 -29.57 29.64
CA LYS A 2 8.24 -29.30 28.53
C LYS A 2 7.80 -28.18 27.57
N ILE A 3 6.49 -28.09 27.29
CA ILE A 3 5.95 -27.10 26.35
C ILE A 3 6.13 -25.66 26.85
N TRP A 4 5.95 -25.43 28.16
CA TRP A 4 6.07 -24.09 28.75
C TRP A 4 7.52 -23.64 28.84
N LYS A 5 8.45 -24.55 29.14
CA LYS A 5 9.89 -24.28 29.07
C LYS A 5 10.36 -23.97 27.65
N SER A 6 9.81 -24.67 26.66
CA SER A 6 10.12 -24.42 25.24
C SER A 6 9.53 -23.09 24.77
N PHE A 7 8.29 -22.78 25.16
CA PHE A 7 7.65 -21.50 24.87
C PHE A 7 8.41 -20.33 25.52
N LEU A 8 8.80 -20.48 26.79
CA LEU A 8 9.61 -19.49 27.50
C LEU A 8 10.97 -19.29 26.82
N ALA A 9 11.64 -20.38 26.40
CA ALA A 9 12.91 -20.29 25.68
C ALA A 9 12.77 -19.55 24.33
N ILE A 10 11.68 -19.77 23.59
CA ILE A 10 11.42 -19.07 22.32
C ILE A 10 11.16 -17.58 22.56
N VAL A 11 10.37 -17.24 23.58
CA VAL A 11 10.10 -15.84 23.94
C VAL A 11 11.38 -15.12 24.37
N VAL A 12 12.21 -15.77 25.18
CA VAL A 12 13.52 -15.22 25.58
C VAL A 12 14.44 -15.03 24.37
N LEU A 13 14.50 -16.00 23.45
CA LEU A 13 15.30 -15.89 22.23
C LEU A 13 14.80 -14.75 21.32
N TYR A 14 13.49 -14.56 21.21
CA TYR A 14 12.89 -13.45 20.45
C TYR A 14 13.26 -12.09 21.05
N LEU A 15 13.21 -11.95 22.38
CA LEU A 15 13.60 -10.71 23.06
C LEU A 15 15.10 -10.42 22.94
N LEU A 16 15.94 -11.45 22.92
CA LEU A 16 17.39 -11.30 22.74
C LEU A 16 17.80 -10.95 21.29
N THR A 17 16.94 -11.25 20.31
CA THR A 17 17.15 -10.91 18.89
C THR A 17 16.38 -9.68 18.45
N PHE A 18 15.57 -9.10 19.34
CA PHE A 18 14.86 -7.86 19.11
C PHE A 18 15.86 -6.71 19.07
N THR A 19 16.14 -6.22 17.87
CA THR A 19 16.98 -5.04 17.63
C THR A 19 16.09 -3.91 17.14
N ASP A 20 16.37 -2.69 17.60
CA ASP A 20 15.70 -1.48 17.12
C ASP A 20 15.97 -1.31 15.63
N THR A 21 15.02 -1.73 14.81
CA THR A 21 15.05 -1.49 13.37
C THR A 21 14.61 -0.05 13.10
N PHE A 22 15.46 0.91 13.47
CA PHE A 22 15.41 2.27 12.90
C PHE A 22 15.62 2.13 11.40
N ALA A 23 14.52 2.17 10.64
CA ALA A 23 14.45 2.13 9.18
C ALA A 23 15.53 1.25 8.54
N GLN A 24 15.18 0.01 8.19
CA GLN A 24 15.93 -0.78 7.22
C GLN A 24 16.50 0.15 6.13
N CYS A 25 17.84 0.18 6.06
CA CYS A 25 18.73 0.91 5.16
C CYS A 25 19.62 2.03 5.79
N ALA A 26 20.50 1.65 6.73
CA ALA A 26 21.74 2.40 6.99
C ALA A 26 22.62 2.56 5.72
N MET A 27 22.49 1.64 4.74
CA MET A 27 23.13 1.72 3.42
C MET A 27 22.60 2.88 2.56
N CYS A 28 21.28 3.13 2.55
CA CYS A 28 20.70 4.22 1.77
C CYS A 28 20.97 5.58 2.41
N ARG A 29 20.95 5.67 3.75
CA ARG A 29 21.28 6.92 4.46
C ARG A 29 22.76 7.31 4.28
N GLY A 30 23.69 6.36 4.40
CA GLY A 30 25.13 6.60 4.23
C GLY A 30 25.53 7.03 2.82
N THR A 31 24.88 6.47 1.79
CA THR A 31 25.11 6.85 0.38
C THR A 31 24.54 8.24 0.07
N VAL A 32 23.41 8.60 0.67
CA VAL A 32 22.81 9.94 0.52
C VAL A 32 23.66 10.99 1.23
N GLU A 33 24.07 10.75 2.48
CA GLU A 33 24.90 11.67 3.25
C GLU A 33 26.27 11.91 2.58
N SER A 34 26.90 10.86 2.04
CA SER A 34 28.17 10.99 1.31
C SER A 34 28.02 11.74 -0.02
N THR A 35 26.86 11.66 -0.68
CA THR A 35 26.60 12.41 -1.92
C THR A 35 26.28 13.88 -1.65
N MET A 36 25.65 14.19 -0.51
CA MET A 36 25.43 15.57 -0.04
C MET A 36 26.72 16.25 0.40
N SER A 37 27.57 15.53 1.15
CA SER A 37 28.88 16.03 1.60
C SER A 37 29.85 16.32 0.44
N ASN A 38 29.71 15.58 -0.67
CA ASN A 38 30.51 15.78 -1.90
C ASN A 38 29.88 16.80 -2.90
N GLY A 39 28.86 17.57 -2.50
CA GLY A 39 28.28 18.65 -3.31
C GLY A 39 27.39 18.21 -4.49
N ARG A 40 27.00 16.93 -4.55
CA ARG A 40 26.17 16.36 -5.62
C ARG A 40 24.69 16.28 -5.22
N ASN A 41 24.08 17.44 -4.95
CA ASN A 41 22.72 17.59 -4.40
C ASN A 41 21.55 16.98 -5.24
N HIS A 42 21.81 16.57 -6.49
CA HIS A 42 20.78 16.04 -7.39
C HIS A 42 20.26 14.65 -6.99
N VAL A 43 21.08 13.82 -6.33
CA VAL A 43 20.70 12.44 -5.97
C VAL A 43 19.74 12.41 -4.79
N ALA A 44 19.89 13.34 -3.84
CA ALA A 44 19.08 13.34 -2.63
C ALA A 44 17.69 13.98 -2.80
N VAL A 45 17.57 14.98 -3.68
CA VAL A 45 16.25 15.53 -4.06
C VAL A 45 15.41 14.46 -4.77
N GLY A 46 16.02 13.64 -5.61
CA GLY A 46 15.33 12.54 -6.32
C GLY A 46 14.78 11.45 -5.40
N LEU A 47 15.37 11.24 -4.22
CA LEU A 47 14.95 10.19 -3.29
C LEU A 47 13.61 10.53 -2.60
N ASN A 48 13.42 11.77 -2.15
CA ASN A 48 12.15 12.21 -1.55
C ASN A 48 11.00 12.16 -2.57
N THR A 49 11.28 12.50 -3.82
CA THR A 49 10.32 12.36 -4.93
C THR A 49 9.98 10.89 -5.19
N GLY A 50 10.96 9.98 -5.12
CA GLY A 50 10.74 8.55 -5.27
C GLY A 50 9.83 7.94 -4.19
N ILE A 51 10.01 8.35 -2.93
CA ILE A 51 9.16 7.91 -1.81
C ILE A 51 7.71 8.40 -1.99
N LEU A 52 7.54 9.68 -2.33
CA LEU A 52 6.22 10.24 -2.63
C LEU A 52 5.55 9.54 -3.82
N TYR A 53 6.31 9.21 -4.88
CA TYR A 53 5.79 8.52 -6.04
C TYR A 53 5.29 7.10 -5.70
N LEU A 54 6.09 6.33 -4.94
CA LEU A 54 5.71 4.99 -4.49
C LEU A 54 4.50 5.00 -3.54
N LEU A 55 4.38 6.02 -2.69
CA LEU A 55 3.23 6.18 -1.79
C LEU A 55 1.96 6.60 -2.55
N VAL A 56 2.04 7.52 -3.51
CA VAL A 56 0.87 8.05 -4.23
C VAL A 56 0.31 7.05 -5.25
N THR A 57 1.17 6.26 -5.89
CA THR A 57 0.80 5.29 -6.92
C THR A 57 -0.33 4.33 -6.51
N PRO A 58 -0.31 3.63 -5.35
CA PRO A 58 -1.39 2.71 -4.98
C PRO A 58 -2.73 3.41 -4.79
N TYR A 59 -2.76 4.63 -4.25
CA TYR A 59 -4.01 5.38 -4.07
C TYR A 59 -4.60 5.82 -5.41
N LEU A 60 -3.77 6.25 -6.37
CA LEU A 60 -4.23 6.60 -7.71
C LEU A 60 -4.79 5.39 -8.46
N LEU A 61 -4.12 4.23 -8.37
CA LEU A 61 -4.61 3.00 -9.00
C LEU A 61 -5.98 2.59 -8.45
N VAL A 62 -6.15 2.62 -7.12
CA VAL A 62 -7.45 2.32 -6.49
C VAL A 62 -8.53 3.31 -6.91
N ALA A 63 -8.22 4.60 -6.96
CA ALA A 63 -9.18 5.63 -7.38
C ALA A 63 -9.66 5.40 -8.82
N ILE A 64 -8.76 5.03 -9.75
CA ILE A 64 -9.10 4.73 -11.14
C ILE A 64 -10.02 3.51 -11.22
N ILE A 65 -9.69 2.43 -10.50
CA ILE A 65 -10.50 1.21 -10.49
C ILE A 65 -11.91 1.49 -9.99
N ILE A 66 -12.04 2.21 -8.87
CA ILE A 66 -13.34 2.59 -8.29
C ILE A 66 -14.12 3.45 -9.28
N PHE A 67 -13.48 4.45 -9.91
CA PHE A 67 -14.14 5.32 -10.88
C PHE A 67 -14.70 4.54 -12.08
N LEU A 68 -13.90 3.63 -12.65
CA LEU A 68 -14.33 2.79 -13.78
C LEU A 68 -15.47 1.86 -13.38
N TRP A 69 -15.39 1.26 -12.19
CA TRP A 69 -16.43 0.38 -11.67
C TRP A 69 -17.76 1.12 -11.47
N LEU A 70 -17.73 2.31 -10.85
CA LEU A 70 -18.93 3.14 -10.67
C LEU A 70 -19.54 3.56 -12.01
N ARG A 71 -18.72 3.90 -13.00
CA ARG A 71 -19.19 4.28 -14.34
C ARG A 71 -19.92 3.13 -15.03
N THR A 72 -19.40 1.92 -14.93
CA THR A 72 -20.05 0.72 -15.50
C THR A 72 -21.31 0.35 -14.73
N SER A 73 -21.25 0.35 -13.40
CA SER A 73 -22.37 -0.02 -12.53
C SER A 73 -23.61 0.86 -12.78
N LYS A 74 -23.40 2.18 -12.95
CA LYS A 74 -24.50 3.11 -13.27
C LYS A 74 -25.19 2.82 -14.61
N LYS A 75 -24.43 2.42 -15.65
CA LYS A 75 -24.99 2.07 -16.96
C LYS A 75 -25.84 0.80 -16.88
N GLU A 76 -25.36 -0.20 -16.16
CA GLU A 76 -26.07 -1.48 -16.02
C GLU A 76 -27.33 -1.35 -15.15
N HIS A 77 -27.30 -0.52 -14.11
CA HIS A 77 -28.49 -0.24 -13.30
C HIS A 77 -29.62 0.42 -14.13
N GLY A 78 -29.28 1.38 -15.00
CA GLY A 78 -30.25 2.02 -15.89
C GLY A 78 -30.92 1.05 -16.87
N LYS A 79 -30.16 0.11 -17.44
CA LYS A 79 -30.71 -0.96 -18.30
C LYS A 79 -31.63 -1.90 -17.52
N ARG A 80 -31.23 -2.30 -16.30
CA ARG A 80 -32.04 -3.17 -15.43
C ARG A 80 -33.35 -2.51 -15.01
N LEU A 81 -33.33 -1.21 -14.70
CA LEU A 81 -34.53 -0.41 -14.43
C LEU A 81 -35.45 -0.35 -15.66
N ALA A 82 -34.89 -0.10 -16.84
CA ALA A 82 -35.66 -0.08 -18.08
C ALA A 82 -36.33 -1.44 -18.36
N ILE A 83 -35.61 -2.56 -18.19
CA ILE A 83 -36.19 -3.91 -18.35
C ILE A 83 -37.25 -4.16 -17.27
N ALA A 84 -36.99 -3.84 -16.00
CA ALA A 84 -37.95 -4.03 -14.91
C ALA A 84 -39.25 -3.24 -15.12
N SER A 85 -39.17 -2.01 -15.65
CA SER A 85 -40.34 -1.21 -15.99
C SER A 85 -41.17 -1.84 -17.11
N ARG A 86 -40.53 -2.42 -18.12
CA ARG A 86 -41.20 -3.12 -19.23
C ARG A 86 -41.88 -4.41 -18.76
N VAL A 87 -41.20 -5.21 -17.93
CA VAL A 87 -41.76 -6.44 -17.36
C VAL A 87 -42.99 -6.13 -16.50
N LYS A 88 -42.90 -5.09 -15.65
CA LYS A 88 -44.05 -4.66 -14.82
C LYS A 88 -45.24 -4.20 -15.66
N GLY A 89 -44.99 -3.48 -16.76
CA GLY A 89 -46.04 -3.07 -17.69
C GLY A 89 -46.68 -4.22 -18.48
N ALA A 90 -45.93 -5.30 -18.75
CA ALA A 90 -46.46 -6.50 -19.42
C ALA A 90 -47.20 -7.45 -18.46
N MET A 91 -47.03 -7.28 -17.14
CA MET A 91 -47.67 -8.11 -16.11
C MET A 91 -48.94 -7.46 -15.53
N SER A 92 -49.21 -6.21 -15.88
CA SER A 92 -50.46 -5.49 -15.58
C SER A 92 -51.42 -5.56 -16.76
#